data_AF-A0A9P5RRG1-F1
#
_entry.id   AF-A0A9P5RRG1-F1
#
_cell.length_a   1.000
_cell.length_b   1.000
_cell.length_c   1.000
_cell.angle_alpha   90.00
_cell.angle_beta   90.00
_cell.angle_gamma   90.00
#
_symmetry.space_group_name_H-M   'P 1'
#
loop_
_entity.id
_entity.type
_entity.pdbx_description
1 polymer ?
#
loop_
_entity_poly.entity_id
_entity_poly.type
_entity_poly.pdbx_seq_one_letter_code
_entity_poly.pdbx_strand_id
1 'polypeptide(L)'
;MDFLKKYESFIFKNASQISSIESTLRSLTYILPGRFDDADLASEALFSTLNLLGIYHDTILTKHVASLPATHRPTPSPLNRYTRDWQNSSLTYRRIAMLLTVIQYTEVLIEMGVQKKWGQQYKWRVITALEAIKAAGRLTLLRLTNQRMIMHPIHTERDVDPSTLADLAEAQQSVKESHWTGTRTGSTRLQLSAVQKNNSSGKAGGKSDVTEFLLSKVLTPDVVRKPRDLVGILSGLGAIGEYMFVLRPLIYVLAMRKYGQKSWYPWFLSLAIELASRASIKQYLASRPGGGRGGSGTLLEKDEMKRRLWLLLYYVLRSPFYDRFTKERLHNFCESASKKPLISLVGGIVRDYQPLWESVYFYTAGS
;
A
#
# COMPACT_ATOMS: atom_id res chain seq x y z
N MET A 1 30.29 -10.33 -11.07
CA MET A 1 30.06 -8.91 -10.70
C MET A 1 29.66 -8.04 -11.89
N ASP A 2 30.21 -8.25 -13.10
CA ASP A 2 29.87 -7.42 -14.27
C ASP A 2 28.44 -7.58 -14.80
N PHE A 3 27.86 -8.78 -14.75
CA PHE A 3 26.49 -9.00 -15.23
C PHE A 3 25.44 -8.25 -14.40
N LEU A 4 25.60 -8.19 -13.07
CA LEU A 4 24.70 -7.44 -12.18
C LEU A 4 24.79 -5.94 -12.45
N LYS A 5 26.00 -5.39 -12.60
CA LYS A 5 26.20 -3.97 -12.92
C LYS A 5 25.64 -3.61 -14.30
N LYS A 6 25.83 -4.49 -15.31
CA LYS A 6 25.22 -4.34 -16.64
C LYS A 6 23.69 -4.35 -16.56
N TYR A 7 23.12 -5.28 -15.81
CA TYR A 7 21.67 -5.34 -15.59
C TYR A 7 21.13 -4.10 -14.87
N GLU A 8 21.80 -3.63 -13.81
CA GLU A 8 21.45 -2.37 -13.13
C GLU A 8 21.47 -1.19 -14.12
N SER A 9 22.53 -1.06 -14.93
CA SER A 9 22.64 -0.02 -15.95
C SER A 9 21.56 -0.09 -17.04
N PHE A 10 21.13 -1.31 -17.39
CA PHE A 10 20.05 -1.53 -18.35
C PHE A 10 18.69 -1.14 -17.76
N ILE A 11 18.44 -1.50 -16.50
CA ILE A 11 17.22 -1.11 -15.80
C ILE A 11 17.13 0.42 -15.71
N PHE A 12 18.23 1.10 -15.39
CA PHE A 12 18.24 2.56 -15.28
C PHE A 12 17.87 3.25 -16.59
N LYS A 13 18.48 2.84 -17.71
CA LYS A 13 18.22 3.47 -19.02
C LYS A 13 16.79 3.24 -19.51
N ASN A 14 16.15 2.15 -19.09
CA ASN A 14 14.84 1.74 -19.55
C ASN A 14 13.79 1.73 -18.42
N ALA A 15 13.99 2.50 -17.35
CA ALA A 15 13.16 2.45 -16.15
C ALA A 15 11.66 2.70 -16.44
N SER A 16 11.36 3.65 -17.33
CA SER A 16 9.98 3.94 -17.78
C SER A 16 9.35 2.78 -18.56
N GLN A 17 10.12 2.17 -19.47
CA GLN A 17 9.67 1.02 -20.26
C GLN A 17 9.43 -0.21 -19.36
N ILE A 18 10.35 -0.48 -18.44
CA ILE A 18 10.24 -1.61 -17.50
C ILE A 18 9.03 -1.43 -16.59
N SER A 19 8.81 -0.21 -16.06
CA SER A 19 7.62 0.09 -15.25
C SER A 19 6.32 -0.10 -16.05
N SER A 20 6.33 0.26 -17.34
CA SER A 20 5.17 0.07 -18.23
C SER A 20 4.91 -1.42 -18.52
N ILE A 21 5.96 -2.20 -18.76
CA ILE A 21 5.88 -3.65 -18.94
C ILE A 21 5.39 -4.32 -17.66
N GLU A 22 5.92 -3.94 -16.50
CA GLU A 22 5.50 -4.46 -15.19
C GLU A 22 4.02 -4.17 -14.94
N SER A 23 3.57 -2.93 -15.20
CA SER A 23 2.15 -2.55 -15.07
C SER A 23 1.26 -3.33 -16.03
N THR A 24 1.70 -3.51 -17.28
CA THR A 24 0.95 -4.26 -18.30
C THR A 24 0.83 -5.72 -17.90
N LEU A 25 1.94 -6.36 -17.49
CA LEU A 25 1.94 -7.74 -17.03
C LEU A 25 1.06 -7.92 -15.78
N ARG A 26 1.13 -7.00 -14.82
CA ARG A 26 0.27 -7.01 -13.63
C ARG A 26 -1.21 -6.88 -14.01
N SER A 27 -1.54 -6.00 -14.95
CA SER A 27 -2.92 -5.86 -15.46
C SER A 27 -3.42 -7.13 -16.16
N LEU A 28 -2.54 -7.79 -16.92
CA LEU A 28 -2.87 -9.05 -17.60
C LEU A 28 -3.13 -10.16 -16.58
N THR A 29 -2.41 -10.16 -15.47
CA THR A 29 -2.62 -11.13 -14.39
C THR A 29 -4.01 -11.05 -13.78
N TYR A 30 -4.66 -9.87 -13.77
CA TYR A 30 -6.03 -9.73 -13.27
C TYR A 30 -7.11 -10.21 -14.25
N ILE A 31 -6.77 -10.41 -15.53
CA ILE A 31 -7.72 -10.80 -16.58
C ILE A 31 -7.68 -12.31 -16.86
N LEU A 32 -6.61 -12.97 -16.42
CA LEU A 32 -6.34 -14.38 -16.70
C LEU A 32 -7.18 -15.39 -15.89
N PRO A 33 -7.58 -15.13 -14.62
CA PRO A 33 -8.25 -16.14 -13.81
C PRO A 33 -9.58 -16.59 -14.44
N GLY A 34 -9.90 -17.88 -14.29
CA GLY A 34 -11.14 -18.48 -14.81
C GLY A 34 -11.13 -18.85 -16.30
N ARG A 35 -10.06 -18.57 -17.07
CA ARG A 35 -9.99 -18.86 -18.51
C ARG A 35 -9.37 -20.23 -18.88
N PHE A 36 -8.54 -20.80 -18.01
CA PHE A 36 -7.94 -22.13 -18.20
C PHE A 36 -7.90 -22.89 -16.88
N ASP A 37 -7.91 -24.22 -16.91
CA ASP A 37 -8.01 -25.08 -15.72
C ASP A 37 -6.88 -24.88 -14.68
N ASP A 38 -5.73 -24.37 -15.11
CA ASP A 38 -4.58 -24.03 -14.25
C ASP A 38 -4.18 -22.54 -14.31
N ALA A 39 -5.01 -21.70 -14.95
CA ALA A 39 -4.76 -20.27 -15.10
C ALA A 39 -4.66 -19.56 -13.75
N ASP A 40 -5.45 -19.98 -12.77
CA ASP A 40 -5.56 -19.30 -11.48
C ASP A 40 -4.24 -19.38 -10.70
N LEU A 41 -3.65 -20.57 -10.62
CA LEU A 41 -2.35 -20.74 -9.96
C LEU A 41 -1.22 -20.10 -10.74
N ALA A 42 -1.23 -20.20 -12.08
CA ALA A 42 -0.20 -19.61 -12.93
C ALA A 42 -0.24 -18.08 -12.91
N SER A 43 -1.43 -17.48 -12.95
CA SER A 43 -1.63 -16.04 -12.83
C SER A 43 -1.17 -15.54 -11.47
N GLU A 44 -1.53 -16.21 -10.37
CA GLU A 44 -1.03 -15.85 -9.04
C GLU A 44 0.51 -16.00 -8.91
N ALA A 45 1.09 -17.01 -9.55
CA ALA A 45 2.54 -17.18 -9.60
C ALA A 45 3.23 -16.04 -10.36
N LEU A 46 2.64 -15.60 -11.48
CA LEU A 46 3.09 -14.42 -12.21
C LEU A 46 2.93 -13.15 -11.37
N PHE A 47 1.78 -12.96 -10.70
CA PHE A 47 1.51 -11.81 -9.83
C PHE A 47 2.57 -11.67 -8.74
N SER A 48 2.77 -12.75 -7.97
CA SER A 48 3.74 -12.80 -6.87
C SER A 48 5.16 -12.58 -7.36
N THR A 49 5.56 -13.21 -8.48
CA THR A 49 6.89 -13.01 -9.09
C THR A 49 7.10 -11.57 -9.53
N LEU A 50 6.11 -10.94 -10.18
CA LEU A 50 6.18 -9.55 -10.62
C LEU A 50 6.30 -8.59 -9.43
N ASN A 51 5.54 -8.79 -8.37
CA ASN A 51 5.62 -7.94 -7.18
C ASN A 51 6.96 -8.10 -6.44
N LEU A 52 7.50 -9.33 -6.34
CA LEU A 52 8.83 -9.55 -5.77
C LEU A 52 9.93 -8.91 -6.63
N LEU A 53 9.80 -8.97 -7.95
CA LEU A 53 10.69 -8.29 -8.89
C LEU A 53 10.58 -6.76 -8.75
N GLY A 54 9.37 -6.24 -8.55
CA GLY A 54 9.10 -4.82 -8.28
C GLY A 54 9.87 -4.32 -7.06
N ILE A 55 9.83 -5.07 -5.93
CA ILE A 55 10.64 -4.74 -4.74
C ILE A 55 12.12 -4.63 -5.11
N TYR A 56 12.66 -5.58 -5.89
CA TYR A 56 14.05 -5.56 -6.29
C TYR A 56 14.39 -4.33 -7.16
N HIS A 57 13.56 -4.03 -8.15
CA HIS A 57 13.72 -2.84 -9.00
C HIS A 57 13.64 -1.54 -8.19
N ASP A 58 12.80 -1.49 -7.16
CA ASP A 58 12.71 -0.32 -6.28
C ASP A 58 13.95 -0.11 -5.43
N THR A 59 14.60 -1.18 -4.97
CA THR A 59 15.90 -1.05 -4.28
C THR A 59 16.99 -0.49 -5.20
N ILE A 60 16.96 -0.85 -6.49
CA ILE A 60 17.89 -0.35 -7.50
C ILE A 60 17.62 1.13 -7.77
N LEU A 61 16.36 1.50 -7.99
CA LEU A 61 15.96 2.88 -8.27
C LEU A 61 16.24 3.80 -7.07
N THR A 62 15.98 3.33 -5.84
CA THR A 62 16.25 4.12 -4.62
C THR A 62 17.74 4.45 -4.46
N LYS A 63 18.63 3.50 -4.79
CA LYS A 63 20.09 3.75 -4.78
C LYS A 63 20.48 4.83 -5.78
N HIS A 64 19.84 4.81 -6.96
CA HIS A 64 20.11 5.81 -7.99
C HIS A 64 19.62 7.20 -7.58
N VAL A 65 18.39 7.31 -7.07
CA VAL A 65 17.87 8.58 -6.54
C VAL A 65 18.75 9.12 -5.41
N ALA A 66 19.30 8.25 -4.57
CA ALA A 66 20.27 8.64 -3.54
C ALA A 66 21.61 9.12 -4.11
N SER A 67 22.01 8.66 -5.30
CA SER A 67 23.23 9.14 -5.99
C SER A 67 23.04 10.49 -6.69
N LEU A 68 21.80 10.93 -6.92
CA LEU A 68 21.53 12.24 -7.50
C LEU A 68 21.90 13.38 -6.53
N PRO A 69 22.34 14.54 -7.04
CA PRO A 69 22.62 15.71 -6.20
C PRO A 69 21.36 16.14 -5.45
N ALA A 70 21.52 16.70 -4.24
CA ALA A 70 20.40 17.01 -3.33
C ALA A 70 19.33 17.92 -3.95
N THR A 71 19.70 18.76 -4.93
CA THR A 71 18.81 19.63 -5.71
C THR A 71 17.87 18.90 -6.66
N HIS A 72 18.19 17.66 -7.05
CA HIS A 72 17.44 16.86 -8.03
C HIS A 72 16.66 15.71 -7.39
N ARG A 73 16.68 15.60 -6.06
CA ARG A 73 15.95 14.53 -5.36
C ARG A 73 14.47 14.92 -5.22
N PRO A 74 13.54 14.07 -5.68
CA PRO A 74 12.11 14.31 -5.45
C PRO A 74 11.83 14.32 -3.95
N THR A 75 10.85 15.12 -3.53
CA THR A 75 10.41 15.17 -2.14
C THR A 75 9.79 13.82 -1.77
N PRO A 76 10.36 13.05 -0.83
CA PRO A 76 9.82 11.74 -0.48
C PRO A 76 8.47 11.89 0.21
N SER A 77 7.57 10.94 -0.04
CA SER A 77 6.29 10.83 0.67
C SER A 77 6.52 10.79 2.19
N PRO A 78 5.64 11.40 3.02
CA PRO A 78 5.76 11.34 4.47
C PRO A 78 5.88 9.90 5.01
N LEU A 79 5.14 8.95 4.42
CA LEU A 79 5.19 7.53 4.79
C LEU A 79 6.58 6.94 4.50
N ASN A 80 7.09 7.16 3.30
CA ASN A 80 8.40 6.64 2.91
C ASN A 80 9.55 7.23 3.72
N ARG A 81 9.45 8.51 4.07
CA ARG A 81 10.41 9.14 4.97
C ARG A 81 10.41 8.48 6.35
N TYR A 82 9.22 8.20 6.91
CA TYR A 82 9.08 7.47 8.17
C TYR A 82 9.65 6.06 8.08
N THR A 83 9.21 5.27 7.09
CA THR A 83 9.61 3.87 6.93
C THR A 83 11.11 3.73 6.67
N ARG A 84 11.69 4.62 5.85
CA ARG A 84 13.13 4.59 5.54
C ARG A 84 13.99 4.91 6.76
N ASP A 85 13.56 5.84 7.62
CA ASP A 85 14.27 6.13 8.88
C ASP A 85 14.38 4.88 9.76
N TRP A 86 13.29 4.11 9.90
CA TRP A 86 13.27 2.87 10.67
C TRP A 86 14.07 1.74 10.04
N GLN A 87 13.97 1.57 8.72
CA GLN A 87 14.75 0.58 7.98
C GLN A 87 16.26 0.85 8.03
N ASN A 88 16.68 2.12 8.03
CA ASN A 88 18.08 2.50 8.17
C ASN A 88 18.57 2.38 9.62
N SER A 89 17.71 2.67 10.59
CA SER A 89 18.07 2.63 12.02
C SER A 89 18.26 1.21 12.54
N SER A 90 17.53 0.22 12.01
CA SER A 90 17.58 -1.15 12.54
C SER A 90 17.48 -2.24 11.47
N LEU A 91 18.46 -3.14 11.50
CA LEU A 91 18.53 -4.27 10.58
C LEU A 91 17.40 -5.29 10.82
N THR A 92 16.97 -5.43 12.07
CA THR A 92 15.85 -6.29 12.48
C THR A 92 14.53 -5.79 11.89
N TYR A 93 14.23 -4.49 12.01
CA TYR A 93 13.05 -3.88 11.39
C TYR A 93 13.05 -4.12 9.88
N ARG A 94 14.19 -3.86 9.21
CA ARG A 94 14.33 -4.07 7.77
C ARG A 94 14.05 -5.52 7.37
N ARG A 95 14.62 -6.50 8.08
CA ARG A 95 14.41 -7.94 7.80
C ARG A 95 12.96 -8.35 8.02
N ILE A 96 12.33 -7.91 9.10
CA ILE A 96 10.93 -8.25 9.41
C ILE A 96 9.98 -7.58 8.41
N ALA A 97 10.20 -6.31 8.06
CA ALA A 97 9.42 -5.60 7.05
C ALA A 97 9.50 -6.29 5.67
N MET A 98 10.70 -6.71 5.26
CA MET A 98 10.91 -7.50 4.04
C MET A 98 10.16 -8.83 4.10
N LEU A 99 10.29 -9.58 5.20
CA LEU A 99 9.61 -10.86 5.38
C LEU A 99 8.09 -10.71 5.32
N LEU A 100 7.52 -9.73 6.00
CA LEU A 100 6.07 -9.46 5.96
C LEU A 100 5.59 -9.11 4.56
N THR A 101 6.39 -8.33 3.81
CA THR A 101 6.06 -7.96 2.42
C THR A 101 6.11 -9.17 1.50
N VAL A 102 7.14 -10.01 1.63
CA VAL A 102 7.25 -11.27 0.85
C VAL A 102 6.07 -12.19 1.16
N ILE A 103 5.68 -12.34 2.43
CA ILE A 103 4.51 -13.12 2.80
C ILE A 103 3.24 -12.53 2.18
N GLN A 104 3.04 -11.22 2.25
CA GLN A 104 1.86 -10.56 1.68
C GLN A 104 1.72 -10.81 0.17
N TYR A 105 2.82 -10.88 -0.58
CA TYR A 105 2.78 -11.17 -2.02
C TYR A 105 2.72 -12.66 -2.38
N THR A 106 2.99 -13.56 -1.43
CA THR A 106 3.06 -15.01 -1.71
C THR A 106 1.99 -15.83 -0.98
N GLU A 107 1.25 -15.23 -0.04
CA GLU A 107 0.28 -15.96 0.81
C GLU A 107 -0.84 -16.63 0.00
N VAL A 108 -1.34 -15.96 -1.03
CA VAL A 108 -2.37 -16.49 -1.93
C VAL A 108 -1.81 -17.66 -2.75
N LEU A 109 -0.62 -17.50 -3.34
CA LEU A 109 0.07 -18.56 -4.09
C LEU A 109 0.32 -19.80 -3.23
N ILE A 110 0.80 -19.59 -2.00
CA ILE A 110 1.05 -20.66 -1.04
C ILE A 110 -0.26 -21.36 -0.68
N GLU A 111 -1.34 -20.61 -0.43
CA GLU A 111 -2.65 -21.18 -0.13
C GLU A 111 -3.16 -22.05 -1.27
N MET A 112 -3.17 -21.53 -2.51
CA MET A 112 -3.60 -22.28 -3.70
C MET A 112 -2.74 -23.52 -3.94
N GLY A 113 -1.42 -23.38 -3.82
CA GLY A 113 -0.47 -24.48 -3.99
C GLY A 113 -0.66 -25.59 -2.97
N VAL A 114 -0.93 -25.22 -1.70
CA VAL A 114 -1.19 -26.18 -0.62
C VAL A 114 -2.54 -26.86 -0.80
N GLN A 115 -3.57 -26.11 -1.18
CA GLN A 115 -4.89 -26.65 -1.45
C GLN A 115 -4.85 -27.69 -2.58
N LYS A 116 -4.11 -27.42 -3.66
CA LYS A 116 -3.96 -28.34 -4.81
C LYS A 116 -3.17 -29.60 -4.47
N LYS A 117 -2.10 -29.50 -3.67
CA LYS A 117 -1.19 -30.64 -3.40
C LYS A 117 -1.53 -31.48 -2.16
N TRP A 118 -1.94 -30.82 -1.06
CA TRP A 118 -2.12 -31.46 0.24
C TRP A 118 -3.56 -31.37 0.77
N GLY A 119 -4.45 -30.68 0.08
CA GLY A 119 -5.87 -30.61 0.41
C GLY A 119 -6.23 -29.70 1.58
N GLN A 120 -7.51 -29.73 1.97
CA GLN A 120 -8.13 -28.72 2.83
C GLN A 120 -7.58 -28.69 4.27
N GLN A 121 -7.21 -29.83 4.85
CA GLN A 121 -6.70 -29.90 6.23
C GLN A 121 -5.36 -29.16 6.38
N TYR A 122 -4.45 -29.35 5.41
CA TYR A 122 -3.15 -28.69 5.40
C TYR A 122 -3.28 -27.20 5.06
N LYS A 123 -4.25 -26.83 4.22
CA LYS A 123 -4.57 -25.42 3.93
C LYS A 123 -4.77 -24.61 5.21
N TRP A 124 -5.63 -25.07 6.12
CA TRP A 124 -5.91 -24.36 7.37
C TRP A 124 -4.72 -24.34 8.35
N ARG A 125 -3.86 -25.36 8.33
CA ARG A 125 -2.62 -25.36 9.11
C ARG A 125 -1.66 -24.28 8.60
N VAL A 126 -1.48 -24.18 7.28
CA VAL A 126 -0.60 -23.19 6.64
C VAL A 126 -1.14 -21.78 6.82
N ILE A 127 -2.44 -21.55 6.64
CA ILE A 127 -3.07 -20.24 6.91
C ILE A 127 -2.83 -19.82 8.37
N THR A 128 -3.03 -20.73 9.33
CA THR A 128 -2.79 -20.44 10.75
C THR A 128 -1.32 -20.08 10.99
N ALA A 129 -0.38 -20.82 10.38
CA ALA A 129 1.04 -20.55 10.51
C ALA A 129 1.44 -19.20 9.90
N LEU A 130 0.94 -18.88 8.70
CA LEU A 130 1.19 -17.59 8.03
C LEU A 130 0.63 -16.43 8.85
N GLU A 131 -0.60 -16.52 9.36
CA GLU A 131 -1.16 -15.48 10.22
C GLU A 131 -0.41 -15.34 11.55
N ALA A 132 0.06 -16.45 12.13
CA ALA A 132 0.88 -16.40 13.33
C ALA A 132 2.24 -15.72 13.07
N ILE A 133 2.89 -16.02 11.95
CA ILE A 133 4.14 -15.37 11.54
C ILE A 133 3.92 -13.87 11.27
N LYS A 134 2.84 -13.51 10.56
CA LYS A 134 2.47 -12.11 10.32
C LYS A 134 2.21 -11.37 11.63
N ALA A 135 1.43 -11.96 12.54
CA ALA A 135 1.15 -11.38 13.84
C ALA A 135 2.44 -11.20 14.67
N ALA A 136 3.29 -12.22 14.76
CA ALA A 136 4.57 -12.14 15.48
C ALA A 136 5.51 -11.07 14.90
N GLY A 137 5.60 -10.99 13.56
CA GLY A 137 6.36 -9.94 12.87
C GLY A 137 5.84 -8.54 13.19
N ARG A 138 4.53 -8.31 13.05
CA ARG A 138 3.88 -7.02 13.35
C ARG A 138 4.02 -6.64 14.83
N LEU A 139 3.88 -7.59 15.76
CA LEU A 139 4.11 -7.35 17.19
C LEU A 139 5.57 -6.98 17.48
N THR A 140 6.52 -7.60 16.79
CA THR A 140 7.94 -7.25 16.94
C THR A 140 8.21 -5.84 16.40
N LEU A 141 7.63 -5.47 15.25
CA LEU A 141 7.71 -4.10 14.74
C LEU A 141 7.09 -3.08 15.70
N LEU A 142 5.95 -3.40 16.31
CA LEU A 142 5.29 -2.55 17.29
C LEU A 142 6.18 -2.30 18.53
N ARG A 143 6.92 -3.32 18.98
CA ARG A 143 7.89 -3.18 20.08
C ARG A 143 9.10 -2.35 19.66
N LEU A 144 9.67 -2.59 18.47
CA LEU A 144 10.82 -1.84 17.96
C LEU A 144 10.51 -0.35 17.73
N THR A 145 9.27 -0.02 17.39
CA THR A 145 8.82 1.35 17.14
C THR A 145 8.30 2.08 18.37
N ASN A 146 8.44 1.51 19.58
CA ASN A 146 7.90 2.06 20.82
C ASN A 146 6.38 2.27 20.78
N GLN A 147 5.61 1.25 20.41
CA GLN A 147 4.13 1.24 20.41
C GLN A 147 3.51 2.29 19.48
N ARG A 148 4.13 2.56 18.33
CA ARG A 148 3.54 3.40 17.29
C ARG A 148 2.56 2.60 16.45
N MET A 149 1.57 3.29 15.90
CA MET A 149 0.66 2.65 14.96
C MET A 149 1.41 2.05 13.78
N ILE A 150 1.11 0.80 13.44
CA ILE A 150 1.71 0.14 12.27
C ILE A 150 1.08 0.76 11.03
N MET A 151 1.96 1.32 10.19
CA MET A 151 1.59 1.90 8.92
C MET A 151 1.61 0.84 7.83
N HIS A 152 0.62 0.87 6.94
CA HIS A 152 0.60 0.04 5.73
C HIS A 152 0.77 0.93 4.48
N PRO A 153 1.61 0.52 3.52
CA PRO A 153 2.49 -0.65 3.53
C PRO A 153 3.71 -0.51 4.47
N ILE A 154 4.28 -1.65 4.84
CA ILE A 154 5.43 -1.76 5.76
C ILE A 154 6.76 -1.55 5.01
N HIS A 155 6.75 -1.72 3.69
CA HIS A 155 7.85 -1.39 2.80
C HIS A 155 7.71 0.04 2.25
N THR A 156 8.80 0.55 1.70
CA THR A 156 8.79 1.84 1.01
C THR A 156 8.12 1.69 -0.35
N GLU A 157 7.13 2.52 -0.65
CA GLU A 157 6.47 2.54 -1.96
C GLU A 157 7.35 3.25 -3.01
N ARG A 158 7.11 2.97 -4.29
CA ARG A 158 7.70 3.76 -5.38
C ARG A 158 7.00 5.12 -5.45
N ASP A 159 7.58 6.13 -4.80
CA ASP A 159 7.06 7.52 -4.80
C ASP A 159 7.25 8.25 -6.14
N VAL A 160 8.10 7.71 -7.03
CA VAL A 160 8.61 8.45 -8.17
C VAL A 160 8.31 7.69 -9.44
N ASP A 161 7.42 8.25 -10.24
CA ASP A 161 7.20 7.76 -11.60
C ASP A 161 8.46 8.03 -12.42
N PRO A 162 9.06 7.00 -13.06
CA PRO A 162 10.29 7.17 -13.83
C PRO A 162 10.13 8.14 -15.01
N SER A 163 8.91 8.37 -15.49
CA SER A 163 8.59 9.41 -16.49
C SER A 163 8.82 10.82 -15.92
N THR A 164 8.36 11.08 -14.69
CA THR A 164 8.54 12.39 -14.05
C THR A 164 10.00 12.71 -13.76
N LEU A 165 10.89 11.72 -13.65
CA LEU A 165 12.33 11.98 -13.52
C LEU A 165 12.93 12.61 -14.79
N ALA A 166 12.46 12.20 -15.98
CA ALA A 166 12.85 12.82 -17.24
C ALA A 166 12.27 14.23 -17.34
N ASP A 167 10.98 14.39 -17.04
CA ASP A 167 10.30 15.70 -17.04
C ASP A 167 10.92 16.67 -16.03
N LEU A 168 11.34 16.19 -14.85
CA LEU A 168 12.04 16.99 -13.85
C LEU A 168 13.42 17.42 -14.35
N ALA A 169 14.15 16.56 -15.06
CA ALA A 169 15.44 16.90 -15.64
C ALA A 169 15.29 17.97 -16.75
N GLU A 170 14.25 17.86 -17.58
CA GLU A 170 13.91 18.83 -18.63
C GLU A 170 13.37 20.15 -18.05
N ALA A 171 12.46 20.09 -17.07
CA ALA A 171 11.97 21.24 -16.33
C ALA A 171 13.11 21.97 -15.58
N GLN A 172 14.16 21.28 -15.19
CA GLN A 172 15.33 21.89 -14.56
C GLN A 172 16.27 22.59 -15.53
N GLN A 173 16.38 22.10 -16.77
CA GLN A 173 17.11 22.81 -17.81
C GLN A 173 16.47 24.18 -18.09
N SER A 174 15.13 24.23 -18.08
CA SER A 174 14.39 25.49 -18.17
C SER A 174 14.41 26.33 -16.88
N VAL A 175 14.49 25.74 -15.68
CA VAL A 175 14.58 26.49 -14.40
C VAL A 175 15.97 27.09 -14.17
N LYS A 176 17.07 26.43 -14.56
CA LYS A 176 18.43 27.02 -14.49
C LYS A 176 18.56 28.27 -15.34
N GLU A 177 17.89 28.32 -16.50
CA GLU A 177 17.79 29.52 -17.35
C GLU A 177 16.98 30.65 -16.70
N SER A 178 16.16 30.33 -15.71
CA SER A 178 15.18 31.25 -15.10
C SER A 178 15.63 31.86 -13.77
N HIS A 179 16.85 31.59 -13.31
CA HIS A 179 17.40 32.24 -12.12
C HIS A 179 18.18 33.50 -12.50
N TRP A 180 17.83 34.61 -11.89
CA TRP A 180 18.62 35.85 -11.98
C TRP A 180 19.55 35.96 -10.77
N THR A 181 20.82 36.25 -11.02
CA THR A 181 21.80 36.53 -9.98
C THR A 181 22.12 38.01 -9.95
N GLY A 182 21.93 38.63 -8.78
CA GLY A 182 22.25 40.05 -8.61
C GLY A 182 23.76 40.27 -8.60
N THR A 183 24.26 41.09 -9.52
CA THR A 183 25.69 41.39 -9.70
C THR A 183 26.36 42.01 -8.47
N ARG A 184 25.62 42.71 -7.61
CA ARG A 184 26.17 43.37 -6.39
C ARG A 184 25.91 42.62 -5.10
N THR A 185 24.85 41.81 -5.03
CA THR A 185 24.39 41.13 -3.81
C THR A 185 24.65 39.63 -3.82
N GLY A 186 25.04 39.06 -4.97
CA GLY A 186 25.24 37.62 -5.16
C GLY A 186 23.97 36.78 -4.94
N SER A 187 22.82 37.43 -4.74
CA SER A 187 21.57 36.76 -4.40
C SER A 187 20.93 36.17 -5.65
N THR A 188 20.67 34.86 -5.62
CA THR A 188 19.94 34.12 -6.65
C THR A 188 18.44 34.26 -6.39
N ARG A 189 17.67 34.73 -7.38
CA ARG A 189 16.20 34.79 -7.31
C ARG A 189 15.58 34.15 -8.55
N LEU A 190 14.40 33.55 -8.39
CA LEU A 190 13.59 33.06 -9.52
C LEU A 190 13.04 34.25 -10.30
N GLN A 191 13.21 34.23 -11.63
CA GLN A 191 12.59 35.20 -12.53
C GLN A 191 11.09 34.91 -12.63
N LEU A 192 10.28 35.97 -12.68
CA LEU A 192 8.83 35.87 -12.78
C LEU A 192 8.36 35.18 -14.08
N SER A 193 9.19 35.23 -15.13
CA SER A 193 9.00 34.52 -16.40
C SER A 193 8.95 32.99 -16.23
N ALA A 194 9.64 32.43 -15.22
CA ALA A 194 9.58 31.00 -14.89
C ALA A 194 8.19 30.59 -14.39
N VAL A 195 7.58 31.45 -13.56
CA VAL A 195 6.24 31.25 -13.01
C VAL A 195 5.19 31.39 -14.12
N GLN A 196 5.45 32.25 -15.11
CA GLN A 196 4.54 32.56 -16.21
C GLN A 196 4.64 31.60 -17.39
N LYS A 197 5.80 30.93 -17.62
CA LYS A 197 5.94 29.89 -18.67
C LYS A 197 5.04 28.68 -18.42
N ASN A 198 4.82 28.31 -17.16
CA ASN A 198 3.87 27.24 -16.81
C ASN A 198 2.41 27.61 -17.09
N ASN A 199 2.08 28.89 -17.32
CA ASN A 199 0.74 29.33 -17.76
C ASN A 199 0.50 29.16 -19.27
N SER A 200 1.52 28.80 -20.05
CA SER A 200 1.44 28.76 -21.52
C SER A 200 1.06 27.39 -22.10
N SER A 201 0.98 26.35 -21.27
CA SER A 201 0.36 25.07 -21.63
C SER A 201 -1.18 25.15 -21.58
N GLY A 202 -1.76 25.95 -22.47
CA GLY A 202 -3.01 25.62 -23.16
C GLY A 202 -4.33 25.45 -22.38
N LYS A 203 -4.50 25.89 -21.13
CA LYS A 203 -5.83 26.03 -20.51
C LYS A 203 -5.96 27.33 -19.73
N ALA A 204 -6.95 28.13 -20.09
CA ALA A 204 -7.29 29.39 -19.44
C ALA A 204 -7.69 29.15 -17.96
N GLY A 205 -6.74 29.34 -17.04
CA GLY A 205 -6.93 29.10 -15.60
C GLY A 205 -5.91 29.81 -14.70
N GLY A 206 -5.42 31.00 -15.08
CA GLY A 206 -4.25 31.68 -14.47
C GLY A 206 -4.30 32.06 -12.98
N LYS A 207 -5.30 31.63 -12.21
CA LYS A 207 -5.34 31.76 -10.73
C LYS A 207 -5.20 30.42 -10.01
N SER A 208 -5.78 29.32 -10.55
CA SER A 208 -5.68 27.99 -9.93
C SER A 208 -4.25 27.48 -9.96
N ASP A 209 -3.54 27.70 -11.07
CA ASP A 209 -2.24 27.07 -11.31
C ASP A 209 -1.12 27.73 -10.50
N VAL A 210 -1.21 29.04 -10.28
CA VAL A 210 -0.30 29.75 -9.36
C VAL A 210 -0.58 29.32 -7.92
N THR A 211 -1.86 29.20 -7.53
CA THR A 211 -2.19 28.70 -6.19
C THR A 211 -1.76 27.26 -6.00
N GLU A 212 -1.87 26.41 -7.01
CA GLU A 212 -1.44 25.01 -6.99
C GLU A 212 0.09 24.90 -6.94
N PHE A 213 0.80 25.69 -7.74
CA PHE A 213 2.26 25.81 -7.67
C PHE A 213 2.72 26.29 -6.29
N LEU A 214 2.07 27.33 -5.74
CA LEU A 214 2.38 27.81 -4.40
C LEU A 214 2.06 26.75 -3.34
N LEU A 215 0.90 26.09 -3.39
CA LEU A 215 0.52 25.00 -2.48
C LEU A 215 1.49 23.81 -2.57
N SER A 216 1.99 23.49 -3.76
CA SER A 216 3.01 22.44 -3.95
C SER A 216 4.35 22.81 -3.31
N LYS A 217 4.62 24.12 -3.12
CA LYS A 217 5.83 24.65 -2.50
C LYS A 217 5.65 25.06 -1.04
N VAL A 218 4.41 25.12 -0.53
CA VAL A 218 4.14 25.37 0.88
C VAL A 218 4.68 24.19 1.68
N LEU A 219 5.61 24.46 2.60
CA LEU A 219 6.03 23.47 3.58
C LEU A 219 4.84 23.11 4.46
N THR A 220 4.22 21.97 4.19
CA THR A 220 3.25 21.40 5.12
C THR A 220 3.94 21.06 6.44
N PRO A 221 3.25 21.18 7.58
CA PRO A 221 3.85 20.92 8.89
C PRO A 221 4.47 19.51 8.98
N ASP A 222 3.95 18.56 8.21
CA ASP A 222 4.48 17.21 8.13
C ASP A 222 5.83 17.15 7.40
N VAL A 223 6.12 18.02 6.43
CA VAL A 223 7.44 18.09 5.78
C VAL A 223 8.51 18.58 6.77
N VAL A 224 8.17 19.45 7.71
CA VAL A 224 9.12 20.02 8.69
C VAL A 224 9.37 19.08 9.89
N ARG A 225 8.37 18.26 10.28
CA ARG A 225 8.51 17.32 11.40
C ARG A 225 9.61 16.29 11.15
N LYS A 226 10.29 15.86 12.21
CA LYS A 226 11.25 14.74 12.13
C LYS A 226 10.50 13.48 11.66
N PRO A 227 11.14 12.55 10.95
CA PRO A 227 10.49 11.32 10.49
C PRO A 227 9.79 10.59 11.64
N ARG A 228 10.47 10.49 12.79
CA ARG A 228 9.93 9.88 14.02
C ARG A 228 8.85 10.71 14.72
N ASP A 229 8.46 11.88 14.26
CA ASP A 229 7.34 12.62 14.86
C ASP A 229 6.10 12.61 13.95
N LEU A 230 6.20 11.95 12.79
CA LEU A 230 5.09 11.76 11.86
C LEU A 230 4.01 10.81 12.36
N VAL A 231 4.35 9.93 13.30
CA VAL A 231 3.42 8.99 13.95
C VAL A 231 3.60 9.13 15.46
N GLY A 232 2.50 9.27 16.19
CA GLY A 232 2.50 9.32 17.64
C GLY A 232 2.83 7.98 18.28
N ILE A 233 3.45 8.05 19.46
CA ILE A 233 3.54 6.92 20.37
C ILE A 233 2.15 6.71 20.95
N LEU A 234 1.61 5.49 20.85
CA LEU A 234 0.34 5.15 21.48
C LEU A 234 0.62 4.70 22.92
N SER A 235 -0.23 5.11 23.86
CA SER A 235 -0.15 4.68 25.26
C SER A 235 -1.52 4.24 25.79
N GLY A 236 -1.53 3.37 26.80
CA GLY A 236 -2.75 2.86 27.43
C GLY A 236 -3.73 2.27 26.42
N LEU A 237 -4.93 2.87 26.32
CA LEU A 237 -6.01 2.45 25.42
C LEU A 237 -5.59 2.42 23.94
N GLY A 238 -4.75 3.37 23.49
CA GLY A 238 -4.28 3.38 22.11
C GLY A 238 -3.41 2.17 21.78
N ALA A 239 -2.51 1.79 22.69
CA ALA A 239 -1.65 0.63 22.54
C ALA A 239 -2.45 -0.68 22.54
N ILE A 240 -3.43 -0.81 23.46
CA ILE A 240 -4.34 -1.98 23.52
C ILE A 240 -5.11 -2.12 22.21
N GLY A 241 -5.63 -1.01 21.68
CA GLY A 241 -6.31 -1.00 20.38
C GLY A 241 -5.42 -1.49 19.25
N GLU A 242 -4.14 -1.10 19.23
CA GLU A 242 -3.19 -1.56 18.21
C GLU A 242 -2.88 -3.06 18.35
N TYR A 243 -2.71 -3.57 19.58
CA TYR A 243 -2.54 -5.01 19.81
C TYR A 243 -3.75 -5.82 19.33
N MET A 244 -4.97 -5.34 19.61
CA MET A 244 -6.21 -5.96 19.14
C MET A 244 -6.26 -6.02 17.60
N PHE A 245 -5.91 -4.92 16.93
CA PHE A 245 -5.88 -4.87 15.46
C PHE A 245 -4.87 -5.87 14.87
N VAL A 246 -3.66 -5.94 15.44
CA VAL A 246 -2.61 -6.84 14.98
C VAL A 246 -2.97 -8.32 15.19
N LEU A 247 -3.61 -8.65 16.31
CA LEU A 247 -3.96 -10.03 16.66
C LEU A 247 -5.26 -10.51 16.00
N ARG A 248 -6.11 -9.60 15.51
CA ARG A 248 -7.42 -9.90 14.92
C ARG A 248 -7.37 -11.01 13.86
N PRO A 249 -6.50 -10.98 12.83
CA PRO A 249 -6.48 -12.04 11.82
C PRO A 249 -6.17 -13.43 12.40
N LEU A 250 -5.25 -13.51 13.36
CA LEU A 250 -4.88 -14.75 14.03
C LEU A 250 -6.03 -15.28 14.90
N ILE A 251 -6.66 -14.41 15.70
CA ILE A 251 -7.82 -14.77 16.54
C ILE A 251 -8.95 -15.28 15.66
N TYR A 252 -9.20 -14.63 14.52
CA TYR A 252 -10.23 -15.06 13.58
C TYR A 252 -9.97 -16.46 13.01
N VAL A 253 -8.75 -16.74 12.54
CA VAL A 253 -8.41 -18.08 12.01
C VAL A 253 -8.50 -19.16 13.08
N LEU A 254 -8.04 -18.88 14.31
CA LEU A 254 -8.19 -19.81 15.44
C LEU A 254 -9.66 -20.05 15.79
N ALA A 255 -10.49 -19.00 15.79
CA ALA A 255 -11.92 -19.13 16.02
C ALA A 255 -12.61 -19.95 14.91
N MET A 256 -12.25 -19.74 13.64
CA MET A 256 -12.76 -20.55 12.53
C MET A 256 -12.38 -22.02 12.66
N ARG A 257 -11.16 -22.33 13.12
CA ARG A 257 -10.75 -23.73 13.35
C ARG A 257 -11.55 -24.41 14.45
N LYS A 258 -12.00 -23.67 15.46
CA LYS A 258 -12.76 -24.21 16.59
C LYS A 258 -14.27 -24.30 16.31
N TYR A 259 -14.86 -23.25 15.74
CA TYR A 259 -16.32 -23.12 15.57
C TYR A 259 -16.79 -23.41 14.14
N GLY A 260 -15.87 -23.60 13.19
CA GLY A 260 -16.17 -23.82 11.78
C GLY A 260 -16.41 -22.54 10.98
N GLN A 261 -16.33 -22.65 9.65
CA GLN A 261 -16.43 -21.52 8.70
C GLN A 261 -17.87 -20.98 8.54
N LYS A 262 -18.88 -21.84 8.74
CA LYS A 262 -20.30 -21.45 8.61
C LYS A 262 -20.87 -20.81 9.87
N SER A 263 -20.10 -20.79 10.96
CA SER A 263 -20.54 -20.19 12.21
C SER A 263 -20.47 -18.67 12.16
N TRP A 264 -21.46 -18.01 12.75
CA TRP A 264 -21.45 -16.56 12.91
C TRP A 264 -20.48 -16.08 13.99
N TYR A 265 -20.04 -16.98 14.89
CA TYR A 265 -19.22 -16.60 16.03
C TYR A 265 -17.85 -16.00 15.62
N PRO A 266 -17.04 -16.62 14.75
CA PRO A 266 -15.77 -16.02 14.31
C PRO A 266 -15.96 -14.67 13.62
N TRP A 267 -17.03 -14.53 12.82
CA TRP A 267 -17.34 -13.31 12.09
C TRP A 267 -17.65 -12.14 13.04
N PHE A 268 -18.58 -12.34 13.99
CA PHE A 268 -18.90 -11.32 15.00
C PHE A 268 -17.73 -11.04 15.92
N LEU A 269 -16.97 -12.06 16.34
CA LEU A 269 -15.81 -11.87 17.20
C LEU A 269 -14.76 -10.98 16.54
N SER A 270 -14.40 -11.25 15.28
CA SER A 270 -13.42 -10.44 14.56
C SER A 270 -13.93 -9.01 14.31
N LEU A 271 -15.21 -8.85 13.98
CA LEU A 271 -15.82 -7.53 13.80
C LEU A 271 -15.84 -6.74 15.11
N ALA A 272 -16.17 -7.39 16.24
CA ALA A 272 -16.16 -6.76 17.56
C ALA A 272 -14.76 -6.32 17.96
N ILE A 273 -13.73 -7.13 17.72
CA ILE A 273 -12.32 -6.77 17.97
C ILE A 273 -11.90 -5.57 17.12
N GLU A 274 -12.31 -5.52 15.85
CA GLU A 274 -12.01 -4.41 14.95
C GLU A 274 -12.66 -3.10 15.40
N LEU A 275 -13.95 -3.14 15.77
CA LEU A 275 -14.67 -1.98 16.26
C LEU A 275 -14.12 -1.50 17.61
N ALA A 276 -13.79 -2.42 18.51
CA ALA A 276 -13.18 -2.11 19.81
C ALA A 276 -11.78 -1.49 19.66
N SER A 277 -10.95 -2.05 18.78
CA SER A 277 -9.64 -1.50 18.43
C SER A 277 -9.77 -0.07 17.90
N ARG A 278 -10.63 0.14 16.91
CA ARG A 278 -10.85 1.45 16.30
C ARG A 278 -11.41 2.46 17.29
N ALA A 279 -12.37 2.08 18.13
CA ALA A 279 -12.93 2.95 19.15
C ALA A 279 -11.85 3.38 20.15
N SER A 280 -11.01 2.44 20.61
CA SER A 280 -9.92 2.69 21.54
C SER A 280 -8.87 3.65 20.96
N ILE A 281 -8.44 3.42 19.71
CA ILE A 281 -7.48 4.30 19.02
C ILE A 281 -8.09 5.68 18.76
N LYS A 282 -9.34 5.75 18.29
CA LYS A 282 -10.02 7.04 18.04
C LYS A 282 -10.17 7.86 19.32
N GLN A 283 -10.56 7.21 20.43
CA GLN A 283 -10.68 7.86 21.73
C GLN A 283 -9.33 8.35 22.25
N TYR A 284 -8.28 7.53 22.10
CA TYR A 284 -6.91 7.92 22.45
C TYR A 284 -6.45 9.14 21.65
N LEU A 285 -6.60 9.11 20.32
CA LEU A 285 -6.24 10.22 19.45
C LEU A 285 -7.05 11.46 19.83
N ALA A 286 -8.36 11.35 20.05
CA ALA A 286 -9.18 12.51 20.45
C ALA A 286 -8.75 13.14 21.79
N SER A 287 -8.18 12.36 22.71
CA SER A 287 -7.77 12.81 24.05
C SER A 287 -6.33 13.35 24.09
N ARG A 288 -5.60 13.32 22.98
CA ARG A 288 -4.18 13.71 22.92
C ARG A 288 -4.03 15.24 23.04
N PRO A 289 -3.14 15.75 23.92
CA PRO A 289 -2.87 17.19 24.03
C PRO A 289 -2.33 17.75 22.71
N GLY A 290 -2.94 18.84 22.21
CA GLY A 290 -2.63 19.44 20.91
C GLY A 290 -3.66 19.16 19.81
N GLY A 291 -4.70 18.38 20.09
CA GLY A 291 -5.85 18.17 19.21
C GLY A 291 -6.86 19.31 19.28
N GLY A 292 -6.71 20.33 18.43
CA GLY A 292 -7.79 21.31 18.22
C GLY A 292 -9.05 20.66 17.61
N ARG A 293 -10.10 21.48 17.38
CA ARG A 293 -11.43 21.10 16.83
C ARG A 293 -11.41 20.30 15.49
N GLY A 294 -10.25 20.11 14.85
CA GLY A 294 -10.05 19.34 13.60
C GLY A 294 -9.47 17.91 13.76
N GLY A 295 -9.38 17.39 14.99
CA GLY A 295 -8.96 16.02 15.27
C GLY A 295 -7.44 15.83 15.38
N SER A 296 -6.99 15.27 16.50
CA SER A 296 -5.58 15.24 16.96
C SER A 296 -4.63 14.25 16.27
N GLY A 297 -5.02 13.61 15.17
CA GLY A 297 -4.17 12.67 14.46
C GLY A 297 -3.24 13.36 13.46
N THR A 298 -2.02 12.84 13.28
CA THR A 298 -1.18 13.20 12.13
C THR A 298 -1.85 12.79 10.81
N LEU A 299 -1.42 13.33 9.66
CA LEU A 299 -1.99 12.94 8.36
C LEU A 299 -1.86 11.43 8.12
N LEU A 300 -0.68 10.87 8.40
CA LEU A 300 -0.44 9.43 8.33
C LEU A 300 -1.39 8.64 9.21
N GLU A 301 -1.61 9.08 10.46
CA GLU A 301 -2.54 8.38 11.35
C GLU A 301 -3.98 8.41 10.81
N LYS A 302 -4.41 9.55 10.24
CA LYS A 302 -5.74 9.69 9.64
C LYS A 302 -5.90 8.79 8.42
N ASP A 303 -4.89 8.71 7.56
CA ASP A 303 -4.95 7.90 6.34
C ASP A 303 -4.94 6.40 6.65
N GLU A 304 -4.16 5.97 7.64
CA GLU A 304 -4.21 4.59 8.13
C GLU A 304 -5.58 4.26 8.74
N MET A 305 -6.20 5.18 9.49
CA MET A 305 -7.56 4.97 10.01
C MET A 305 -8.63 4.90 8.92
N LYS A 306 -8.48 5.66 7.81
CA LYS A 306 -9.35 5.51 6.63
C LYS A 306 -9.14 4.17 5.96
N ARG A 307 -7.89 3.73 5.80
CA ARG A 307 -7.57 2.40 5.25
C ARG A 307 -8.21 1.28 6.06
N ARG A 308 -8.10 1.33 7.40
CA ARG A 308 -8.76 0.38 8.31
C ARG A 308 -10.29 0.40 8.19
N LEU A 309 -10.90 1.57 7.94
CA LEU A 309 -12.33 1.66 7.62
C LEU A 309 -12.67 0.93 6.31
N TRP A 310 -11.87 1.09 5.25
CA TRP A 310 -12.07 0.38 4.00
C TRP A 310 -11.94 -1.15 4.14
N LEU A 311 -11.07 -1.62 5.04
CA LEU A 311 -10.95 -3.05 5.34
C LEU A 311 -12.24 -3.68 5.89
N LEU A 312 -13.14 -2.88 6.50
CA LEU A 312 -14.43 -3.39 6.96
C LEU A 312 -15.31 -3.90 5.81
N LEU A 313 -15.12 -3.41 4.58
CA LEU A 313 -15.88 -3.90 3.44
C LEU A 313 -15.58 -5.37 3.14
N TYR A 314 -14.39 -5.88 3.45
CA TYR A 314 -14.06 -7.30 3.27
C TYR A 314 -14.90 -8.23 4.15
N TYR A 315 -15.50 -7.73 5.25
CA TYR A 315 -16.43 -8.55 6.06
C TYR A 315 -17.71 -8.92 5.31
N VAL A 316 -18.10 -8.14 4.29
CA VAL A 316 -19.23 -8.42 3.40
C VAL A 316 -18.91 -9.59 2.46
N LEU A 317 -17.63 -9.76 2.11
CA LEU A 317 -17.13 -10.85 1.26
C LEU A 317 -16.76 -12.11 2.06
N ARG A 318 -16.88 -12.07 3.39
CA ARG A 318 -16.48 -13.17 4.27
C ARG A 318 -17.69 -14.03 4.66
N SER A 319 -17.52 -15.36 4.64
CA SER A 319 -18.51 -16.28 5.24
C SER A 319 -18.62 -16.05 6.76
N PRO A 320 -19.83 -16.19 7.34
CA PRO A 320 -21.09 -16.62 6.72
C PRO A 320 -21.95 -15.50 6.10
N PHE A 321 -21.55 -14.23 6.24
CA PHE A 321 -22.33 -13.11 5.68
C PHE A 321 -22.42 -13.21 4.15
N TYR A 322 -21.29 -13.50 3.51
CA TYR A 322 -21.21 -13.67 2.06
C TYR A 322 -22.18 -14.73 1.55
N ASP A 323 -22.15 -15.93 2.15
CA ASP A 323 -22.97 -17.07 1.72
C ASP A 323 -24.47 -16.80 1.82
N ARG A 324 -24.92 -15.99 2.79
CA ARG A 324 -26.35 -15.73 3.02
C ARG A 324 -26.90 -14.53 2.27
N PHE A 325 -26.10 -13.48 2.10
CA PHE A 325 -26.61 -12.19 1.60
C PHE A 325 -25.90 -11.70 0.35
N THR A 326 -24.58 -11.85 0.29
CA THR A 326 -23.78 -11.26 -0.79
C THR A 326 -23.80 -12.13 -2.04
N LYS A 327 -23.72 -13.46 -1.89
CA LYS A 327 -23.61 -14.41 -3.00
C LYS A 327 -24.77 -14.30 -4.00
N GLU A 328 -26.01 -14.38 -3.52
CA GLU A 328 -27.21 -14.27 -4.39
C GLU A 328 -27.32 -12.89 -5.06
N ARG A 329 -26.99 -11.82 -4.33
CA ARG A 329 -27.01 -10.46 -4.89
C ARG A 329 -25.93 -10.27 -5.96
N LEU A 330 -24.75 -10.84 -5.73
CA LEU A 330 -23.65 -10.81 -6.69
C LEU A 330 -24.01 -11.60 -7.94
N HIS A 331 -24.62 -12.77 -7.79
CA HIS A 331 -25.08 -13.57 -8.92
C HIS A 331 -26.12 -12.83 -9.77
N ASN A 332 -27.15 -12.26 -9.12
CA ASN A 332 -28.17 -11.45 -9.79
C ASN A 332 -27.57 -10.20 -10.47
N PHE A 333 -26.57 -9.59 -9.85
CA PHE A 333 -25.83 -8.48 -10.44
C PHE A 333 -25.07 -8.92 -11.69
N CYS A 334 -24.32 -10.02 -11.64
CA CYS A 334 -23.59 -10.56 -12.78
C CYS A 334 -24.53 -10.94 -13.94
N GLU A 335 -25.70 -11.51 -13.64
CA GLU A 335 -26.71 -11.84 -14.64
C GLU A 335 -27.39 -10.60 -15.25
N SER A 336 -27.59 -9.54 -14.46
CA SER A 336 -28.09 -8.26 -14.97
C SER A 336 -27.02 -7.52 -15.78
N ALA A 337 -25.78 -7.59 -15.35
CA ALA A 337 -24.62 -6.97 -15.99
C ALA A 337 -24.31 -7.60 -17.35
N SER A 338 -24.43 -8.93 -17.49
CA SER A 338 -24.20 -9.62 -18.76
C SER A 338 -25.15 -9.18 -19.87
N LYS A 339 -26.35 -8.69 -19.52
CA LYS A 339 -27.36 -8.19 -20.46
C LYS A 339 -27.03 -6.79 -21.03
N LYS A 340 -26.05 -6.07 -20.47
CA LYS A 340 -25.65 -4.72 -20.91
C LYS A 340 -24.23 -4.74 -21.49
N PRO A 341 -23.98 -4.25 -22.72
CA PRO A 341 -22.72 -4.46 -23.43
C PRO A 341 -21.48 -3.84 -22.77
N LEU A 342 -21.62 -2.76 -22.00
CA LEU A 342 -20.51 -2.13 -21.28
C LEU A 342 -20.27 -2.74 -19.89
N ILE A 343 -21.32 -3.28 -19.27
CA ILE A 343 -21.27 -3.81 -17.89
C ILE A 343 -20.96 -5.32 -17.92
N SER A 344 -21.18 -5.97 -19.07
CA SER A 344 -20.91 -7.40 -19.28
C SER A 344 -19.46 -7.78 -19.02
N LEU A 345 -18.50 -6.90 -19.33
CA LEU A 345 -17.08 -7.11 -19.05
C LEU A 345 -16.81 -7.17 -17.54
N VAL A 346 -17.37 -6.22 -16.79
CA VAL A 346 -17.22 -6.18 -15.32
C VAL A 346 -17.95 -7.38 -14.69
N GLY A 347 -19.16 -7.70 -15.14
CA GLY A 347 -19.91 -8.88 -14.68
C GLY A 347 -19.18 -10.20 -14.96
N GLY A 348 -18.52 -10.31 -16.11
CA GLY A 348 -17.69 -11.46 -16.46
C GLY A 348 -16.51 -11.63 -15.51
N ILE A 349 -15.71 -10.58 -15.32
CA ILE A 349 -14.57 -10.60 -14.39
C ILE A 349 -15.03 -10.97 -12.98
N VAL A 350 -16.09 -10.34 -12.47
CA VAL A 350 -16.61 -10.64 -11.12
C VAL A 350 -17.03 -12.10 -11.00
N ARG A 351 -17.66 -12.68 -12.04
CA ARG A 351 -18.05 -14.09 -12.06
C ARG A 351 -16.83 -15.02 -12.03
N ASP A 352 -15.76 -14.66 -12.73
CA ASP A 352 -14.52 -15.44 -12.79
C ASP A 352 -13.77 -15.41 -11.45
N TYR A 353 -13.87 -14.30 -10.70
CA TYR A 353 -13.28 -14.15 -9.35
C TYR A 353 -14.11 -14.75 -8.22
N GLN A 354 -15.41 -14.95 -8.42
CA GLN A 354 -16.31 -15.52 -7.41
C GLN A 354 -15.80 -16.86 -6.81
N PRO A 355 -15.39 -17.88 -7.60
CA PRO A 355 -14.85 -19.13 -7.06
C PRO A 355 -13.55 -18.93 -6.28
N LEU A 356 -12.74 -17.92 -6.62
CA LEU A 356 -11.51 -17.59 -5.90
C LEU A 356 -11.81 -17.03 -4.52
N TRP A 357 -12.79 -16.12 -4.40
CA TRP A 357 -13.21 -15.59 -3.10
C TRP A 357 -13.81 -16.65 -2.19
N GLU A 358 -14.49 -17.66 -2.76
CA GLU A 358 -15.08 -18.76 -2.02
C GLU A 358 -14.05 -19.82 -1.57
N SER A 359 -13.03 -20.06 -2.39
CA SER A 359 -12.05 -21.13 -2.14
C SER A 359 -10.82 -20.68 -1.36
N VAL A 360 -10.39 -19.42 -1.53
CA VAL A 360 -9.12 -18.90 -1.01
C VAL A 360 -9.36 -17.84 0.06
N TYR A 361 -8.85 -18.09 1.25
CA TYR A 361 -9.00 -17.26 2.44
C TYR A 361 -8.35 -15.88 2.30
N PHE A 362 -7.12 -15.80 1.79
CA PHE A 362 -6.38 -14.52 1.79
C PHE A 362 -7.01 -13.45 0.90
N TYR A 363 -7.79 -13.80 -0.13
CA TYR A 363 -8.54 -12.82 -0.93
C TYR A 363 -9.61 -12.07 -0.12
N THR A 364 -10.16 -12.68 0.93
CA THR A 364 -11.23 -12.10 1.77
C THR A 364 -10.76 -11.74 3.19
N ALA A 365 -9.50 -12.02 3.52
CA ALA A 365 -8.97 -11.86 4.88
C ALA A 365 -8.77 -10.40 5.31
N GLY A 366 -8.65 -9.46 4.35
CA GLY A 366 -8.51 -8.02 4.62
C GLY A 366 -7.42 -7.70 5.64
N SER A 367 -6.24 -8.36 5.54
CA SER A 367 -5.16 -8.34 6.54
C SER A 367 -3.88 -7.71 6.06
#